data_AF-A0A530BFR7-F1
#
_entry.id   AF-A0A530BFR7-F1
#
_cell.length_a   1.000
_cell.length_b   1.000
_cell.length_c   1.000
_cell.angle_alpha   90.00
_cell.angle_beta   90.00
_cell.angle_gamma   90.00
#
_symmetry.space_group_name_H-M   'P 1'
#
loop_
_entity.id
_entity.type
_entity.pdbx_description
1 polymer ?
#
loop_
_entity_poly.entity_id
_entity_poly.type
_entity_poly.pdbx_seq_one_letter_code
_entity_poly.pdbx_strand_id
1 'polypeptide(L)'
;MSAGVSLSGRADWLGEKHLQRLLAALKEGGEEARVAGGAVRNALIGQPVADIDIAATTVPEETVRRAQAAGFKTVPTGIEHGTITAIGGGKAYEVTTLRAD
;
A
#
# COMPACT_ATOMS: atom_id res chain seq x y z
N MET A 1 -24.72 -18.50 -3.36
CA MET A 1 -23.58 -17.93 -2.63
C MET A 1 -22.52 -17.58 -3.66
N SER A 2 -22.18 -16.29 -3.81
CA SER A 2 -21.09 -15.89 -4.71
C SER A 2 -19.79 -16.48 -4.15
N ALA A 3 -19.08 -17.30 -4.95
CA ALA A 3 -17.74 -17.71 -4.59
C ALA A 3 -16.91 -16.44 -4.38
N GLY A 4 -16.27 -16.30 -3.22
CA GLY A 4 -15.47 -15.11 -2.91
C GLY A 4 -14.47 -14.84 -4.04
N VAL A 5 -14.51 -13.63 -4.60
CA VAL A 5 -13.59 -13.23 -5.66
C VAL A 5 -12.23 -13.00 -5.01
N SER A 6 -11.29 -13.92 -5.21
CA SER A 6 -9.91 -13.77 -4.72
C SER A 6 -8.97 -13.28 -5.81
N LEU A 7 -8.15 -12.26 -5.49
CA LEU A 7 -7.04 -11.84 -6.34
C LEU A 7 -5.81 -12.75 -6.22
N SER A 8 -5.80 -13.68 -5.25
CA SER A 8 -4.70 -14.65 -5.09
C SER A 8 -4.55 -15.49 -6.36
N GLY A 9 -3.41 -15.38 -7.03
CA GLY A 9 -3.11 -16.08 -8.30
C GLY A 9 -3.49 -15.31 -9.57
N ARG A 10 -4.02 -14.07 -9.46
CA ARG A 10 -4.33 -13.19 -10.62
C ARG A 10 -3.55 -11.88 -10.61
N ALA A 11 -2.80 -11.62 -9.54
CA ALA A 11 -2.08 -10.38 -9.30
C ALA A 11 -0.67 -10.68 -8.79
N ASP A 12 0.27 -10.99 -9.69
CA ASP A 12 1.65 -11.31 -9.32
C ASP A 12 2.32 -10.18 -8.53
N TRP A 13 1.99 -8.94 -8.88
CA TRP A 13 2.44 -7.73 -8.18
C TRP A 13 2.08 -7.73 -6.69
N LEU A 14 0.97 -8.39 -6.31
CA LEU A 14 0.54 -8.45 -4.91
C LEU A 14 1.51 -9.29 -4.07
N GLY A 15 2.17 -10.28 -4.67
CA GLY A 15 3.16 -11.13 -4.02
C GLY A 15 4.56 -10.53 -3.95
N GLU A 16 4.79 -9.33 -4.48
CA GLU A 16 6.12 -8.74 -4.52
C GLU A 16 6.71 -8.50 -3.13
N LYS A 17 7.97 -8.90 -2.98
CA LYS A 17 8.69 -8.89 -1.69
C LYS A 17 8.64 -7.53 -0.98
N HIS A 18 8.85 -6.44 -1.73
CA HIS A 18 8.88 -5.10 -1.14
C HIS A 18 7.48 -4.62 -0.74
N LEU A 19 6.45 -4.87 -1.56
CA LEU A 19 5.07 -4.58 -1.18
C LEU A 19 4.65 -5.34 0.08
N GLN A 20 4.91 -6.65 0.13
CA GLN A 20 4.59 -7.48 1.29
C GLN A 20 5.32 -7.01 2.56
N ARG A 21 6.59 -6.64 2.43
CA ARG A 21 7.38 -6.09 3.55
C ARG A 21 6.82 -4.77 4.06
N LEU A 22 6.41 -3.86 3.17
CA LEU A 22 5.82 -2.59 3.55
C LEU A 22 4.48 -2.78 4.26
N LEU A 23 3.59 -3.61 3.69
CA LEU A 23 2.30 -3.93 4.31
C LEU A 23 2.46 -4.58 5.69
N ALA A 24 3.44 -5.48 5.86
CA ALA A 24 3.73 -6.11 7.14
C ALA A 24 4.20 -5.08 8.19
N ALA A 25 5.13 -4.20 7.81
CA ALA A 25 5.64 -3.16 8.70
C ALA A 25 4.53 -2.19 9.13
N LEU A 26 3.64 -1.79 8.22
CA LEU A 26 2.56 -0.87 8.54
C LEU A 26 1.47 -1.51 9.42
N LYS A 27 1.29 -2.85 9.38
CA LYS A 27 0.31 -3.59 10.19
C LYS A 27 0.72 -3.87 11.64
N GLU A 28 1.93 -3.48 12.04
CA GLU A 28 2.39 -3.69 13.41
C GLU A 28 1.49 -2.97 14.44
N GLY A 29 1.45 -3.46 15.68
CA GLY A 29 0.73 -2.79 16.76
C GLY A 29 -0.80 -2.69 16.62
N GLY A 30 -1.42 -3.52 15.77
CA GLY A 30 -2.88 -3.54 15.58
C GLY A 30 -3.38 -2.58 14.50
N GLU A 31 -2.48 -1.90 13.80
CA GLU A 31 -2.79 -1.08 12.63
C GLU A 31 -3.12 -1.95 11.41
N GLU A 32 -3.75 -1.36 10.41
CA GLU A 32 -4.07 -2.00 9.15
C GLU A 32 -3.42 -1.27 7.96
N ALA A 33 -3.05 -2.04 6.95
CA ALA A 33 -2.63 -1.55 5.64
C ALA A 33 -3.12 -2.49 4.54
N ARG A 34 -3.75 -1.93 3.50
CA ARG A 34 -4.36 -2.68 2.40
C ARG A 34 -4.14 -1.96 1.09
N VAL A 35 -3.91 -2.70 0.01
CA VAL A 35 -3.92 -2.11 -1.34
C VAL A 35 -5.34 -1.69 -1.68
N ALA A 36 -5.50 -0.49 -2.23
CA ALA A 36 -6.78 0.12 -2.53
C ALA A 36 -6.79 0.71 -3.95
N GLY A 37 -7.95 1.24 -4.36
CA GLY A 37 -8.05 2.05 -5.57
C GLY A 37 -7.84 1.31 -6.89
N GLY A 38 -7.14 1.97 -7.81
CA GLY A 38 -6.99 1.54 -9.21
C GLY A 38 -6.32 0.18 -9.37
N ALA A 39 -5.35 -0.15 -8.51
CA ALA A 39 -4.66 -1.44 -8.52
C ALA A 39 -5.62 -2.62 -8.32
N VAL A 40 -6.53 -2.50 -7.33
CA VAL A 40 -7.54 -3.53 -7.05
C VAL A 40 -8.53 -3.64 -8.21
N ARG A 41 -9.05 -2.50 -8.69
CA ARG A 41 -9.98 -2.47 -9.84
C ARG A 41 -9.35 -3.15 -11.05
N ASN A 42 -8.16 -2.72 -11.47
CA ASN A 42 -7.51 -3.19 -12.68
C ASN A 42 -7.20 -4.70 -12.59
N ALA A 43 -6.74 -5.20 -11.44
CA ALA A 43 -6.53 -6.63 -11.25
C ALA A 43 -7.84 -7.45 -11.35
N LEU A 44 -8.97 -6.91 -10.87
CA LEU A 44 -10.27 -7.58 -10.98
C LEU A 44 -10.81 -7.67 -12.41
N ILE A 45 -10.50 -6.68 -13.25
CA ILE A 45 -10.97 -6.60 -14.64
C ILE A 45 -9.90 -7.02 -15.68
N GLY A 46 -8.76 -7.56 -15.23
CA GLY A 46 -7.70 -8.04 -16.11
C GLY A 46 -6.95 -6.94 -16.87
N GLN A 47 -6.88 -5.72 -16.31
CA GLN A 47 -6.13 -4.60 -16.87
C GLN A 47 -4.74 -4.47 -16.21
N PRO A 48 -3.73 -3.90 -16.91
CA PRO A 48 -2.42 -3.63 -16.32
C PRO A 48 -2.52 -2.77 -15.06
N VAL A 49 -1.69 -3.08 -14.06
CA VAL A 49 -1.53 -2.29 -12.84
C VAL A 49 -0.21 -1.52 -12.95
N ALA A 50 -0.29 -0.19 -12.98
CA ALA A 50 0.88 0.68 -13.06
C ALA A 50 1.33 1.17 -11.68
N ASP A 51 0.35 1.59 -10.86
CA ASP A 51 0.59 2.22 -9.57
C ASP A 51 -0.08 1.41 -8.44
N ILE A 52 0.55 1.41 -7.27
CA ILE A 52 0.06 0.71 -6.07
C ILE A 52 -0.22 1.74 -4.97
N ASP A 53 -1.52 1.95 -4.72
CA ASP A 53 -2.00 2.75 -3.60
C ASP A 53 -2.28 1.86 -2.40
N ILE A 54 -1.80 2.28 -1.24
CA ILE A 54 -1.98 1.61 0.05
C ILE A 54 -2.81 2.53 0.94
N ALA A 55 -3.99 2.07 1.34
CA ALA A 55 -4.74 2.68 2.42
C ALA A 55 -4.24 2.11 3.76
N ALA A 56 -3.95 2.98 4.72
CA ALA A 56 -3.46 2.58 6.03
C ALA A 56 -4.16 3.33 7.16
N THR A 57 -4.18 2.74 8.36
CA THR A 57 -4.66 3.41 9.58
C THR A 57 -3.57 4.21 10.29
N THR A 58 -2.30 3.92 9.99
CA THR A 58 -1.16 4.72 10.47
C THR A 58 -1.24 6.15 9.95
N VAL A 59 -1.08 7.13 10.84
CA VAL A 59 -0.88 8.55 10.47
C VAL A 59 0.44 8.75 9.71
N PRO A 60 0.63 9.87 9.01
CA PRO A 60 1.81 10.07 8.14
C PRO A 60 3.16 9.93 8.85
N GLU A 61 3.29 10.46 10.07
CA GLU A 61 4.53 10.40 10.85
C GLU A 61 4.89 8.96 11.20
N GLU A 62 3.88 8.16 11.58
CA GLU A 62 4.05 6.76 11.92
C GLU A 62 4.33 5.91 10.67
N THR A 63 3.69 6.24 9.55
CA THR A 63 3.99 5.66 8.24
C THR A 63 5.45 5.87 7.87
N VAL A 64 5.96 7.10 8.03
CA VAL A 64 7.38 7.43 7.79
C VAL A 64 8.28 6.59 8.70
N ARG A 65 8.03 6.59 10.01
CA ARG A 65 8.85 5.87 10.99
C ARG A 65 8.96 4.38 10.66
N ARG A 66 7.82 3.72 10.41
CA ARG A 66 7.77 2.27 10.13
C ARG A 66 8.35 1.92 8.77
N ALA A 67 8.04 2.68 7.73
CA ALA A 67 8.59 2.45 6.40
C ALA A 67 10.12 2.59 6.40
N GLN A 68 10.67 3.62 7.07
CA GLN A 68 12.11 3.79 7.20
C GLN A 68 12.77 2.67 8.01
N ALA A 69 12.17 2.26 9.13
CA ALA A 69 12.64 1.11 9.91
C ALA A 69 12.64 -0.19 9.08
N ALA A 70 11.69 -0.34 8.16
CA ALA A 70 11.62 -1.44 7.21
C ALA A 70 12.61 -1.30 6.03
N GLY A 71 13.37 -0.21 5.93
CA GLY A 71 14.40 0.00 4.91
C GLY A 71 13.91 0.72 3.64
N PHE A 72 12.79 1.44 3.72
CA PHE A 72 12.28 2.25 2.61
C PHE A 72 12.76 3.70 2.74
N LYS A 73 13.02 4.35 1.60
CA LYS A 73 13.12 5.82 1.55
C LYS A 73 11.70 6.39 1.54
N THR A 74 11.44 7.46 2.29
CA THR A 74 10.13 8.10 2.33
C THR A 74 10.17 9.52 1.78
N VAL A 75 9.12 9.93 1.08
CA VAL A 75 8.94 11.27 0.51
C VAL A 75 7.57 11.82 0.92
N PRO A 76 7.47 13.05 1.44
CA PRO A 76 6.21 13.64 1.90
C PRO A 76 5.39 14.23 0.74
N THR A 77 5.06 13.40 -0.26
CA THR A 77 4.47 13.83 -1.54
C THR A 77 3.12 14.54 -1.39
N GLY A 78 2.35 14.22 -0.34
CA GLY A 78 1.07 14.85 -0.05
C GLY A 78 0.71 14.78 1.42
N ILE A 79 1.67 15.09 2.30
CA ILE A 79 1.54 14.86 3.75
C ILE A 79 0.34 15.61 4.37
N GLU A 80 0.02 16.81 3.86
CA GLU A 80 -1.16 17.59 4.30
C GLU A 80 -2.48 16.88 4.03
N HIS A 81 -2.49 15.97 3.06
CA HIS A 81 -3.64 15.12 2.74
C HIS A 81 -3.47 13.70 3.31
N GLY A 82 -2.45 13.45 4.13
CA GLY A 82 -2.21 12.16 4.77
C GLY A 82 -1.44 11.16 3.90
N THR A 83 -0.79 11.60 2.83
CA THR A 83 -0.08 10.73 1.86
C THR A 83 1.43 10.83 1.97
N ILE A 84 2.09 9.67 2.11
CA ILE A 84 3.54 9.49 2.09
C ILE A 84 3.90 8.50 0.98
N THR A 85 4.89 8.81 0.15
CA THR A 85 5.44 7.84 -0.81
C THR A 85 6.59 7.08 -0.17
N ALA A 86 6.50 5.74 -0.12
CA ALA A 86 7.56 4.85 0.30
C ALA A 86 8.25 4.22 -0.93
N ILE A 87 9.57 4.24 -0.99
CA ILE A 87 10.36 3.78 -2.13
C ILE A 87 11.26 2.63 -1.69
N GLY A 88 11.14 1.48 -2.36
CA GLY A 88 11.93 0.28 -2.09
C GLY A 88 11.86 -0.73 -3.23
N GLY A 89 12.98 -1.39 -3.53
CA GLY A 89 13.04 -2.35 -4.63
C GLY A 89 12.87 -1.72 -6.02
N GLY A 90 13.27 -0.47 -6.18
CA GLY A 90 13.10 0.28 -7.44
C GLY A 90 11.67 0.73 -7.74
N LYS A 91 10.74 0.56 -6.80
CA LYS A 91 9.32 0.94 -6.94
C LYS A 91 8.89 1.95 -5.88
N ALA A 92 7.90 2.76 -6.23
CA ALA A 92 7.22 3.67 -5.33
C ALA A 92 5.86 3.09 -4.93
N TYR A 93 5.48 3.28 -3.68
CA TYR A 93 4.19 2.92 -3.12
C TYR A 93 3.61 4.15 -2.43
N GLU A 94 2.40 4.55 -2.81
CA GLU A 94 1.72 5.67 -2.16
C GLU A 94 0.92 5.15 -0.97
N VAL A 95 1.27 5.58 0.24
CA VAL A 95 0.59 5.20 1.47
C VAL A 95 -0.23 6.39 1.94
N THR A 96 -1.54 6.22 2.01
CA THR A 96 -2.48 7.27 2.42
C THR A 96 -3.25 6.82 3.66
N THR A 97 -3.25 7.69 4.68
CA THR A 97 -4.05 7.50 5.89
C THR A 97 -5.53 7.52 5.52
N LEU A 98 -6.34 6.62 6.09
CA LEU A 98 -7.80 6.67 5.95
C LEU A 98 -8.32 8.05 6.37
N ARG A 99 -9.13 8.66 5.52
CA ARG A 99 -9.67 10.01 5.70
C ARG A 99 -11.08 10.13 5.13
N ALA A 100 -11.77 11.18 5.53
CA ALA A 100 -13.04 11.61 4.96
C ALA A 100 -13.00 13.14 4.83
N ASP A 101 -13.59 13.65 3.74
CA ASP A 101 -13.69 15.08 3.46
C ASP A 101 -14.99 15.69 4.03
#